data_AF-A0A2D6AU62-F1
#
_entry.id   AF-A0A2D6AU62-F1
#
_cell.length_a   1.000
_cell.length_b   1.000
_cell.length_c   1.000
_cell.angle_alpha   90.00
_cell.angle_beta   90.00
_cell.angle_gamma   90.00
#
_symmetry.space_group_name_H-M   'P 1'
#
loop_
_entity.id
_entity.type
_entity.pdbx_description
1 polymer ?
#
loop_
_entity_poly.entity_id
_entity_poly.type
_entity_poly.pdbx_seq_one_letter_code
_entity_poly.pdbx_strand_id
1 'polypeptide(L)' 'MIMTATNQTKTLDSFEGFDAEELALLESTISKIKGHVEKNIEGSSDPQQISKLLSVRWYINQNF' A
#
# COMPACT_ATOMS: atom_id res chain seq x y z
N MET A 1 -16.94 -24.76 9.98
CA MET A 1 -16.98 -23.48 9.25
C MET A 1 -15.55 -23.10 8.93
N ILE A 2 -15.18 -23.03 7.66
CA ILE A 2 -13.88 -22.53 7.25
C ILE A 2 -13.97 -21.01 7.33
N MET A 3 -13.35 -20.42 8.36
CA MET A 3 -13.16 -18.97 8.42
C MET A 3 -12.14 -18.61 7.34
N THR A 4 -12.61 -18.26 6.14
CA THR A 4 -11.83 -17.46 5.20
C THR A 4 -11.61 -16.10 5.85
N ALA A 5 -10.54 -15.96 6.63
CA ALA A 5 -9.97 -14.67 6.94
C ALA A 5 -9.41 -14.11 5.63
N THR A 6 -10.25 -13.42 4.84
CA THR A 6 -9.72 -12.54 3.81
C THR A 6 -8.88 -11.49 4.53
N ASN A 7 -7.64 -11.27 4.09
CA ASN A 7 -6.75 -10.21 4.62
C ASN A 7 -7.29 -8.79 4.31
N GLN A 8 -8.60 -8.63 4.15
CA GLN A 8 -9.26 -7.38 3.82
C GLN A 8 -9.33 -6.50 5.08
N THR A 9 -8.37 -5.57 5.09
CA THR A 9 -8.47 -4.17 5.52
C THR A 9 -8.63 -3.88 7.02
N LYS A 10 -7.51 -3.99 7.76
CA LYS A 10 -7.40 -3.34 9.09
C LYS A 10 -7.27 -1.82 9.02
N THR A 11 -6.99 -1.25 7.85
CA THR A 11 -6.73 0.19 7.73
C THR A 11 -8.00 1.04 7.67
N LEU A 12 -9.12 0.50 7.17
CA LEU A 12 -10.38 1.27 7.08
C LEU A 12 -10.91 1.66 8.46
N ASP A 13 -10.74 0.80 9.46
CA ASP A 13 -11.09 1.10 10.86
C ASP A 13 -10.11 2.11 11.52
N SER A 14 -8.98 2.42 10.87
CA SER A 14 -7.92 3.27 11.45
C SER A 14 -8.04 4.76 11.08
N PHE A 15 -8.99 5.14 10.23
CA PHE A 15 -9.20 6.53 9.80
C PHE A 15 -10.44 7.18 10.43
N GLU A 16 -11.06 6.52 11.40
CA GLU A 16 -12.16 7.09 12.17
C GLU A 16 -11.70 8.38 12.88
N GLY A 17 -12.42 9.48 12.65
CA GLY A 17 -12.09 10.79 13.21
C GLY A 17 -11.25 11.70 12.32
N PHE A 18 -10.84 11.26 11.13
CA PHE A 18 -10.14 12.11 10.15
C PHE A 18 -11.13 13.01 9.41
N ASP A 19 -10.77 14.26 9.20
CA ASP A 19 -11.51 15.16 8.31
C ASP A 19 -11.10 15.00 6.83
N ALA A 20 -11.77 15.73 5.94
CA ALA A 20 -11.56 15.62 4.50
C ALA A 20 -10.14 16.05 4.07
N GLU A 21 -9.52 17.01 4.77
CA GLU A 21 -8.17 17.47 4.45
C GLU A 21 -7.14 16.42 4.88
N GLU A 22 -7.33 15.83 6.06
CA GLU A 22 -6.47 14.77 6.57
C GLU A 22 -6.55 13.50 5.70
N LEU A 23 -7.77 13.12 5.26
CA LEU A 23 -7.97 12.02 4.30
C LEU A 23 -7.28 12.30 2.96
N ALA A 24 -7.43 13.52 2.41
CA ALA A 24 -6.78 13.89 1.15
C ALA A 24 -5.24 13.87 1.27
N LEU A 25 -4.68 14.26 2.42
CA LEU A 25 -3.25 14.21 2.67
C LEU A 25 -2.74 12.75 2.72
N LEU A 26 -3.49 11.86 3.36
CA LEU A 26 -3.19 10.43 3.38
C LEU A 26 -3.20 9.83 1.98
N GLU A 27 -4.26 10.07 1.20
CA GLU A 27 -4.39 9.59 -0.18
C GLU A 27 -3.22 10.07 -1.05
N SER A 28 -2.86 11.35 -0.94
CA SER A 28 -1.72 11.95 -1.64
C SER A 28 -0.40 11.29 -1.24
N THR A 29 -0.22 11.00 0.05
CA THR A 29 0.99 10.34 0.58
C THR A 29 1.10 8.91 0.07
N ILE A 30 0.01 8.13 0.14
CA ILE A 30 -0.04 6.75 -0.36
C ILE A 30 0.25 6.73 -1.87
N SER A 31 -0.33 7.66 -2.64
CA SER A 31 -0.10 7.79 -4.08
C SER A 31 1.37 8.05 -4.41
N LYS A 32 2.05 8.93 -3.66
CA LYS A 32 3.49 9.18 -3.82
C LYS A 32 4.32 7.94 -3.53
N ILE A 33 3.99 7.19 -2.47
CA ILE A 33 4.69 5.94 -2.13
C ILE A 33 4.49 4.91 -3.24
N LYS A 34 3.25 4.69 -3.71
CA LYS A 34 2.94 3.79 -4.85
C LYS A 34 3.79 4.16 -6.07
N GLY A 35 3.80 5.44 -6.45
CA GLY A 35 4.59 5.92 -7.58
C GLY A 35 6.10 5.73 -7.41
N HIS A 36 6.65 5.87 -6.19
CA HIS A 36 8.07 5.64 -5.94
C HIS A 36 8.44 4.16 -6.01
N VAL A 37 7.58 3.28 -5.50
CA VAL A 37 7.77 1.83 -5.58
C VAL A 37 7.79 1.36 -7.04
N GLU A 38 6.84 1.78 -7.87
CA GLU A 38 6.82 1.41 -9.29
C GLU A 38 8.08 1.87 -10.03
N LYS A 39 8.49 3.13 -9.85
CA LYS A 39 9.73 3.66 -10.45
C LYS A 39 10.97 2.85 -10.06
N ASN A 40 11.04 2.40 -8.81
CA ASN A 40 12.16 1.60 -8.33
C ASN A 40 12.12 0.15 -8.85
N ILE A 41 10.92 -0.40 -9.11
CA ILE A 41 10.77 -1.70 -9.78
C ILE A 41 11.25 -1.59 -11.22
N GLU A 42 10.80 -0.56 -11.95
CA GLU A 42 11.16 -0.31 -13.35
C GLU A 42 12.66 0.00 -13.53
N GLY A 43 13.27 0.67 -12.55
CA GLY A 43 14.67 1.10 -12.60
C GLY A 43 15.68 0.13 -11.98
N SER A 44 15.23 -0.96 -11.32
CA SER A 44 16.14 -1.94 -10.72
C SER A 44 16.44 -3.08 -11.68
N SER A 45 17.69 -3.54 -11.67
CA SER A 45 18.12 -4.76 -12.35
C SER A 45 18.46 -5.90 -11.38
N ASP A 46 18.31 -5.67 -10.07
CA ASP A 46 18.55 -6.69 -9.04
C ASP A 46 17.25 -7.48 -8.77
N PRO A 47 17.19 -8.78 -9.10
CA PRO A 47 16.02 -9.61 -8.88
C PRO A 47 15.58 -9.69 -7.41
N GLN A 48 16.53 -9.62 -6.45
CA GLN A 48 16.19 -9.65 -5.03
C GLN A 48 15.52 -8.34 -4.60
N GLN A 49 16.04 -7.20 -5.06
CA GLN A 49 15.42 -5.89 -4.82
C GLN A 49 14.03 -5.82 -5.45
N ILE A 50 13.87 -6.27 -6.70
CA ILE A 50 12.57 -6.30 -7.38
C ILE A 50 11.57 -7.14 -6.57
N SER A 51 11.95 -8.33 -6.13
CA SER A 51 11.09 -9.21 -5.32
C SER A 51 10.60 -8.54 -4.02
N LYS A 52 11.51 -7.83 -3.33
CA LYS A 52 11.16 -7.04 -2.14
C LYS A 52 10.17 -5.91 -2.47
N LEU A 53 10.42 -5.16 -3.55
CA LEU A 53 9.55 -4.07 -3.98
C LEU A 53 8.17 -4.55 -4.42
N LEU A 54 8.07 -5.71 -5.09
CA LEU A 54 6.80 -6.34 -5.44
C LEU A 54 5.99 -6.73 -4.20
N SER A 55 6.67 -7.19 -3.14
CA SER A 55 6.03 -7.50 -1.85
C SER A 55 5.50 -6.23 -1.19
N VAL A 56 6.26 -5.13 -1.23
CA VAL A 56 5.82 -3.82 -0.76
C VAL A 56 4.62 -3.32 -1.56
N ARG A 57 4.66 -3.40 -2.89
CA ARG A 57 3.53 -3.04 -3.77
C ARG A 57 2.26 -3.81 -3.42
N TRP A 58 2.38 -5.12 -3.27
CA TRP A 58 1.25 -5.96 -2.88
C TRP A 58 0.68 -5.52 -1.54
N TYR A 59 1.53 -5.31 -0.53
CA TYR A 59 1.11 -4.88 0.79
C TYR A 59 0.36 -3.54 0.73
N ILE A 60 0.90 -2.55 0.04
CA ILE A 60 0.25 -1.23 -0.08
C ILE A 60 -1.13 -1.40 -0.73
N ASN A 61 -1.24 -2.10 -1.86
CA ASN A 61 -2.52 -2.26 -2.57
C ASN A 61 -3.58 -3.06 -1.79
N GLN A 62 -3.18 -3.93 -0.85
CA GLN A 62 -4.13 -4.65 0.00
C GLN A 62 -4.61 -3.83 1.20
N ASN A 63 -3.83 -2.84 1.63
CA ASN A 63 -4.08 -2.10 2.86
C ASN A 63 -4.45 -0.62 2.62
N PHE A 64 -4.26 -0.09 1.41
CA PHE A 64 -4.46 1.31 1.04
C PHE A 64 -4.84 1.45 -0.45
#